data_AF-A0A1V6T0P0-F1
#
_entry.id   AF-A0A1V6T0P0-F1
#
_cell.length_a   1.000
_cell.length_b   1.000
_cell.length_c   1.000
_cell.angle_alpha   90.00
_cell.angle_beta   90.00
_cell.angle_gamma   90.00
#
_symmetry.space_group_name_H-M   'P 1'
#
loop_
_entity.id
_entity.type
_entity.pdbx_description
1 polymer ?
#
loop_
_entity_poly.entity_id
_entity_poly.type
_entity_poly.pdbx_seq_one_letter_code
_entity_poly.pdbx_strand_id
1 'polypeptide(L)'
;MSRKPAKERHLNNVQVLANLIQAQKPVNNGNTSTEIIPDPLNLIMMANEFKEKIVFNGLIYIVVALMFICFLLLSTFPGWHEEVDENNSEHQVKPFPSQAVVLACLLAASASAGFGLISILWQHVNSSATATMAGILTYGAVSGHVGGVAMALGWLSIGLVALVCVGLWVMKLSISLIRELTDEE
;
A
#
# COMPACT_ATOMS: atom_id res chain seq x y z
N MET A 1 -35.97 12.48 51.20
CA MET A 1 -35.62 13.13 49.92
C MET A 1 -34.35 13.96 50.14
N SER A 2 -33.18 13.31 50.02
CA SER A 2 -31.89 13.89 50.44
C SER A 2 -31.38 14.87 49.38
N ARG A 3 -31.31 16.16 49.71
CA ARG A 3 -30.74 17.19 48.83
C ARG A 3 -29.24 16.94 48.73
N LYS A 4 -28.77 16.41 47.59
CA LYS A 4 -27.33 16.24 47.33
C LYS A 4 -26.59 17.57 47.56
N PRO A 5 -25.50 17.56 48.36
CA PRO A 5 -24.79 18.76 48.76
C PRO A 5 -24.26 19.49 47.52
N ALA A 6 -24.41 20.82 47.48
CA ALA A 6 -24.13 21.65 46.31
C ALA A 6 -22.73 21.41 45.69
N LYS A 7 -21.74 21.05 46.51
CA LYS A 7 -20.35 20.78 46.10
C LYS A 7 -20.22 19.64 45.08
N GLU A 8 -21.03 18.58 45.18
CA GLU A 8 -21.02 17.47 44.20
C GLU A 8 -21.63 17.87 42.85
N ARG A 9 -22.62 18.78 42.85
CA ARG A 9 -23.20 19.31 41.60
C ARG A 9 -22.19 20.17 40.84
N HIS A 10 -21.37 20.94 41.54
CA HIS A 10 -20.32 21.74 40.91
C HIS A 10 -19.22 20.87 40.31
N LEU A 11 -18.79 19.78 40.96
CA LEU A 11 -17.81 18.87 40.36
C LEU A 11 -18.33 18.22 39.07
N ASN A 12 -19.58 17.74 39.06
CA ASN A 12 -20.17 17.14 37.86
C ASN A 12 -20.29 18.14 36.71
N ASN A 13 -20.69 19.38 37.01
CA ASN A 13 -20.81 20.43 35.99
C ASN A 13 -19.45 20.83 35.42
N VAL A 14 -18.41 20.91 36.24
CA VAL A 14 -17.04 21.19 35.79
C VAL A 14 -16.51 20.05 34.92
N GLN A 15 -16.85 18.80 35.24
CA GLN A 15 -16.44 17.64 34.45
C GLN A 15 -17.21 17.54 33.12
N VAL A 16 -18.50 17.90 33.11
CA VAL A 16 -19.29 18.06 31.88
C VAL A 16 -18.73 19.20 31.03
N LEU A 17 -18.40 20.36 31.63
CA LEU A 17 -17.74 21.47 30.94
C LEU A 17 -16.36 21.08 30.40
N ALA A 18 -15.57 20.32 31.15
CA ALA A 18 -14.27 19.84 30.70
C ALA A 18 -14.40 18.88 29.49
N ASN A 19 -15.39 17.98 29.51
CA ASN A 19 -15.69 17.12 28.36
C ASN A 19 -16.22 17.93 27.16
N LEU A 20 -17.04 18.95 27.37
CA LEU A 20 -17.51 19.85 26.30
C LEU A 20 -16.37 20.68 25.71
N ILE A 21 -15.43 21.15 26.52
CA ILE A 21 -14.24 21.87 26.06
C ILE A 21 -13.27 20.94 25.33
N GLN A 22 -13.09 19.69 25.80
CA GLN A 22 -12.30 18.68 25.09
C GLN A 22 -12.94 18.26 23.76
N ALA A 23 -14.27 18.17 23.70
CA ALA A 23 -15.00 17.96 22.44
C ALA A 23 -14.88 19.17 21.49
N GLN A 24 -14.64 20.37 22.02
CA GLN A 24 -14.40 21.59 21.26
C GLN A 24 -12.92 21.87 20.99
N LYS A 25 -12.02 20.91 21.29
CA LYS A 25 -10.59 21.09 21.05
C LYS A 25 -10.37 21.28 19.54
N PRO A 26 -9.83 22.43 19.11
CA PRO A 26 -9.67 22.73 17.69
C PRO A 26 -8.72 21.70 17.07
N VAL A 27 -9.18 21.05 16.00
CA VAL A 27 -8.34 20.25 15.10
C VAL A 27 -7.43 21.25 14.38
N ASN A 28 -6.22 21.39 14.88
CA ASN A 28 -5.23 22.30 14.34
C ASN A 28 -4.58 21.66 13.11
N ASN A 29 -5.30 21.69 11.98
CA ASN A 29 -4.70 21.50 10.66
C ASN A 29 -4.21 22.87 10.21
N GLY A 30 -2.89 23.03 10.00
CA GLY A 30 -2.18 24.29 9.90
C GLY A 30 -2.48 25.21 8.70
N ASN A 31 -3.75 25.44 8.36
CA ASN A 31 -4.18 26.53 7.50
C ASN A 31 -5.33 27.32 8.15
N THR A 32 -5.12 28.63 8.20
CA THR A 32 -5.93 29.65 8.86
C THR A 32 -7.40 29.65 8.40
N SER A 33 -8.31 29.25 9.29
CA SER A 33 -9.68 29.79 9.50
C SER A 33 -10.39 28.88 10.52
N THR A 34 -10.39 29.28 11.78
CA THR A 34 -11.00 28.53 12.88
C THR A 34 -12.52 28.68 12.84
N GLU A 35 -13.18 28.03 11.88
CA GLU A 35 -14.62 27.80 11.96
C GLU A 35 -14.83 26.62 12.91
N ILE A 36 -15.30 26.91 14.13
CA ILE A 36 -15.74 25.88 15.07
C ILE A 36 -17.04 25.32 14.49
N ILE A 37 -16.93 24.31 13.62
CA ILE A 37 -18.07 23.49 13.24
C ILE A 37 -18.42 22.70 14.50
N PRO A 38 -19.48 23.05 15.24
CA PRO A 38 -19.89 22.24 16.36
C PRO A 38 -20.40 20.94 15.75
N ASP A 39 -19.68 19.85 15.99
CA ASP A 39 -20.11 18.50 15.65
C ASP A 39 -20.75 17.86 16.90
N PRO A 40 -22.04 18.15 17.17
CA PRO A 40 -22.70 17.74 18.41
C PRO A 40 -22.83 16.22 18.56
N LEU A 41 -22.60 15.46 17.50
CA LEU A 41 -22.71 14.01 17.47
C LEU A 41 -21.36 13.30 17.26
N ASN A 42 -20.25 14.04 17.23
CA ASN A 42 -18.90 13.49 17.06
C ASN A 42 -18.75 12.62 15.80
N LEU A 43 -19.50 12.93 14.73
CA LEU A 43 -19.54 12.18 13.48
C LEU A 43 -18.25 12.32 12.68
N ILE A 44 -17.61 13.49 12.70
CA ILE A 44 -16.30 13.73 12.07
C ILE A 44 -15.23 12.87 12.76
N MET A 45 -15.25 12.77 14.08
CA MET A 45 -14.29 11.96 14.83
C MET A 45 -14.52 10.47 14.60
N MET A 46 -15.78 10.01 14.65
CA MET A 46 -16.15 8.62 14.34
C MET A 46 -15.82 8.24 12.89
N ALA A 47 -16.05 9.13 11.92
CA ALA A 47 -15.68 8.90 10.53
C ALA A 47 -14.16 8.81 10.34
N ASN A 48 -13.40 9.66 11.05
CA ASN A 48 -11.94 9.61 11.01
C ASN A 48 -11.40 8.33 11.69
N GLU A 49 -12.02 7.91 12.80
CA GLU A 49 -11.65 6.68 13.51
C GLU A 49 -12.01 5.41 12.72
N PHE A 50 -13.15 5.42 12.02
CA PHE A 50 -13.55 4.35 11.10
C PHE A 50 -12.58 4.24 9.93
N LYS A 51 -12.20 5.37 9.32
CA LYS A 51 -11.20 5.44 8.25
C LYS A 51 -9.84 4.89 8.71
N GLU A 52 -9.36 5.29 9.88
CA GLU A 52 -8.09 4.80 10.42
C GLU A 52 -8.12 3.30 10.73
N LYS A 53 -9.26 2.77 11.21
CA LYS A 53 -9.40 1.34 11.52
C LYS A 53 -9.61 0.45 10.29
N ILE A 54 -10.09 0.98 9.16
CA ILE A 54 -10.36 0.21 7.93
C ILE A 54 -9.19 0.15 6.95
N VAL A 55 -8.26 1.09 7.04
CA VAL A 55 -7.07 1.09 6.18
C VAL A 55 -6.03 0.13 6.76
N PHE A 56 -6.17 -1.16 6.42
CA PHE A 56 -5.17 -2.18 6.74
C PHE A 56 -3.94 -2.02 5.82
N ASN A 57 -2.93 -1.28 6.30
CA ASN A 57 -1.66 -1.07 5.57
C ASN A 57 -0.75 -2.32 5.51
N GLY A 58 -1.11 -3.41 6.20
CA GLY A 58 -0.30 -4.63 6.25
C GLY A 58 -0.02 -5.25 4.88
N LEU A 59 -0.97 -5.17 3.95
CA LEU A 59 -0.82 -5.77 2.63
C LEU A 59 0.28 -5.10 1.80
N ILE A 60 0.45 -3.77 1.92
CA ILE A 60 1.46 -3.03 1.18
C ILE A 60 2.87 -3.34 1.72
N TYR A 61 3.01 -3.54 3.03
CA TYR A 61 4.29 -3.97 3.62
C TYR A 61 4.71 -5.35 3.11
N ILE A 62 3.75 -6.28 2.96
CA ILE A 62 4.00 -7.61 2.41
C ILE A 62 4.46 -7.51 0.94
N VAL A 63 3.81 -6.67 0.12
CA VAL A 63 4.20 -6.43 -1.28
C VAL A 63 5.63 -5.92 -1.39
N VAL A 64 6.01 -4.94 -0.55
CA VAL A 64 7.37 -4.39 -0.53
C VAL A 64 8.40 -5.48 -0.16
N ALA A 65 8.11 -6.30 0.85
CA ALA A 65 8.99 -7.40 1.24
C ALA A 65 9.12 -8.46 0.12
N LEU A 66 8.02 -8.84 -0.53
CA LEU A 66 8.01 -9.78 -1.65
C LEU A 66 8.78 -9.25 -2.86
N MET A 67 8.64 -7.96 -3.20
CA MET A 67 9.43 -7.33 -4.25
C MET A 67 10.92 -7.37 -3.94
N PHE A 68 11.29 -7.08 -2.69
CA PHE A 68 12.68 -7.12 -2.27
C PHE A 68 13.28 -8.53 -2.43
N ILE A 69 12.53 -9.57 -2.01
CA ILE A 69 12.93 -10.96 -2.21
C ILE A 69 13.06 -11.29 -3.70
N CYS A 70 12.12 -10.83 -4.54
CA CYS A 70 12.18 -11.00 -5.99
C CYS A 70 13.47 -10.38 -6.58
N PHE A 71 13.84 -9.16 -6.16
CA PHE A 71 15.09 -8.52 -6.57
C PHE A 71 16.33 -9.30 -6.14
N LEU A 72 16.35 -9.86 -4.92
CA LEU A 72 17.46 -10.70 -4.48
C LEU A 72 17.60 -11.98 -5.31
N LEU A 73 16.47 -12.61 -5.66
CA LEU A 73 16.47 -13.79 -6.52
C LEU A 73 16.96 -13.47 -7.94
N LEU A 74 16.54 -12.32 -8.51
CA LEU A 74 17.09 -11.84 -9.79
C LEU A 74 18.57 -11.50 -9.69
N SER A 75 19.02 -10.93 -8.57
CA SER A 75 20.44 -10.65 -8.35
C SER A 75 21.29 -11.92 -8.22
N THR A 76 20.66 -13.07 -7.96
CA THR A 76 21.33 -14.38 -7.84
C THR A 76 21.49 -15.05 -9.22
N PHE A 77 21.08 -14.42 -10.33
CA PHE A 77 21.37 -14.96 -11.64
C PHE A 77 22.89 -15.14 -11.82
N PRO A 78 23.38 -16.38 -12.00
CA PRO A 78 24.80 -16.64 -12.07
C PRO A 78 25.39 -15.85 -13.24
N GLY A 79 26.42 -15.06 -12.93
CA GLY A 79 27.14 -14.24 -13.91
C GLY A 79 27.86 -15.11 -14.93
N TRP A 80 28.27 -14.49 -16.04
CA TRP A 80 29.10 -15.08 -17.07
C TRP A 80 30.25 -15.88 -16.43
N HIS A 81 30.33 -17.17 -16.73
CA HIS A 81 31.47 -17.99 -16.32
C HIS A 81 32.24 -18.40 -17.57
N GLU A 82 33.53 -18.12 -17.58
CA GLU A 82 34.43 -18.57 -18.63
C GLU A 82 34.81 -20.03 -18.36
N GLU A 83 34.48 -20.90 -19.30
CA GLU A 83 34.91 -22.28 -19.32
C GLU A 83 36.03 -22.38 -20.36
N VAL A 84 37.18 -22.93 -19.95
CA VAL A 84 38.28 -23.23 -20.88
C VAL A 84 38.08 -24.65 -21.39
N ASP A 85 37.76 -24.78 -22.67
CA ASP A 85 37.59 -26.07 -23.36
C ASP A 85 38.95 -26.77 -23.61
N GLU A 86 38.95 -28.08 -23.86
CA GLU A 86 40.17 -28.90 -24.09
C GLU A 86 41.02 -28.40 -25.27
N ASN A 87 40.44 -27.61 -26.18
CA ASN A 87 41.12 -26.99 -27.33
C ASN A 87 41.76 -25.62 -27.04
N ASN A 88 41.81 -25.15 -25.78
CA ASN A 88 42.31 -23.82 -25.41
C ASN A 88 41.58 -22.69 -26.17
N SER A 89 40.28 -22.89 -26.38
CA SER A 89 39.35 -21.91 -26.92
C SER A 89 38.51 -21.39 -25.76
N GLU A 90 38.60 -20.10 -25.47
CA GLU A 90 37.79 -19.44 -24.44
C GLU A 90 36.33 -19.41 -24.92
N HIS A 91 35.45 -20.15 -24.26
CA HIS A 91 34.02 -20.12 -24.56
C HIS A 91 33.27 -19.53 -23.35
N GLN A 92 32.63 -18.38 -23.57
CA GLN A 92 31.75 -17.78 -22.57
C GLN A 92 30.42 -18.53 -22.58
N VAL A 93 30.22 -19.37 -21.57
CA VAL A 93 28.99 -20.13 -21.43
C VAL A 93 28.15 -19.45 -20.35
N LYS A 94 26.93 -19.06 -20.71
CA LYS A 94 25.98 -18.51 -19.76
C LYS A 94 25.24 -19.67 -19.12
N PRO A 95 25.48 -20.03 -17.84
CA PRO A 95 24.72 -21.09 -17.21
C PRO A 95 23.23 -20.72 -17.23
N PHE A 96 22.41 -21.61 -17.79
CA PHE A 96 20.96 -21.41 -17.79
C PHE A 96 20.50 -21.30 -16.33
N PRO A 97 19.72 -20.26 -15.97
CA PRO A 97 19.25 -20.08 -14.61
C PRO A 97 18.41 -21.31 -14.21
N SER A 98 18.62 -21.80 -12.98
CA SER A 98 17.92 -22.99 -12.51
C SER A 98 16.40 -22.77 -12.57
N GLN A 99 15.67 -23.76 -13.08
CA GLN A 99 14.22 -23.64 -13.28
C GLN A 99 13.47 -23.31 -11.99
N ALA A 100 13.97 -23.80 -10.85
CA ALA A 100 13.41 -23.50 -9.53
C ALA A 100 13.49 -22.00 -9.19
N VAL A 101 14.61 -21.33 -9.50
CA VAL A 101 14.78 -19.89 -9.23
C VAL A 101 13.90 -19.07 -10.15
N VAL A 102 13.82 -19.40 -11.44
CA VAL A 102 12.95 -18.70 -12.40
C VAL A 102 11.47 -18.83 -12.00
N LEU A 103 11.04 -20.03 -11.59
CA LEU A 103 9.67 -20.25 -11.10
C LEU A 103 9.41 -19.49 -9.79
N ALA A 104 10.35 -19.50 -8.85
CA ALA A 104 10.24 -18.76 -7.60
C ALA A 104 10.13 -17.25 -7.83
N CYS A 105 10.96 -16.69 -8.73
CA CYS A 105 10.86 -15.30 -9.16
C CYS A 105 9.49 -14.99 -9.77
N LEU A 106 8.99 -15.88 -10.64
CA LEU A 106 7.70 -15.70 -11.30
C LEU A 106 6.54 -15.68 -10.29
N LEU A 107 6.54 -16.60 -9.34
CA LEU A 107 5.53 -16.68 -8.28
C LEU A 107 5.61 -15.47 -7.35
N ALA A 108 6.81 -15.05 -6.97
CA ALA A 108 7.02 -13.86 -6.14
C ALA A 108 6.55 -12.58 -6.85
N ALA A 109 6.92 -12.39 -8.12
CA ALA A 109 6.52 -11.23 -8.91
C ALA A 109 5.01 -11.17 -9.16
N SER A 110 4.40 -12.30 -9.51
CA SER A 110 2.95 -12.38 -9.75
C SER A 110 2.13 -12.19 -8.47
N ALA A 111 2.55 -12.79 -7.35
CA ALA A 111 1.91 -12.57 -6.05
C ALA A 111 2.04 -11.10 -5.62
N SER A 112 3.21 -10.50 -5.80
CA SER A 112 3.46 -9.09 -5.51
C SER A 112 2.55 -8.17 -6.35
N ALA A 113 2.44 -8.43 -7.66
CA ALA A 113 1.57 -7.67 -8.55
C ALA A 113 0.09 -7.79 -8.14
N GLY A 114 -0.37 -8.99 -7.81
CA GLY A 114 -1.74 -9.24 -7.35
C GLY A 114 -2.08 -8.52 -6.05
N PHE A 115 -1.26 -8.72 -5.01
CA PHE A 115 -1.46 -8.07 -3.71
C PHE A 115 -1.33 -6.55 -3.80
N GLY A 116 -0.40 -6.04 -4.62
CA GLY A 116 -0.22 -4.61 -4.87
C GLY A 116 -1.45 -3.98 -5.54
N LEU A 117 -2.01 -4.65 -6.55
CA LEU A 117 -3.22 -4.19 -7.24
C LEU A 117 -4.42 -4.16 -6.28
N ILE A 118 -4.62 -5.23 -5.50
CA ILE A 118 -5.70 -5.30 -4.51
C ILE A 118 -5.56 -4.17 -3.48
N SER A 119 -4.34 -3.93 -2.98
CA SER A 119 -4.08 -2.90 -1.98
C SER A 119 -4.41 -1.49 -2.48
N ILE A 120 -3.97 -1.14 -3.69
CA ILE A 120 -4.19 0.21 -4.25
C ILE A 120 -5.64 0.41 -4.65
N LEU A 121 -6.32 -0.61 -5.21
CA LEU A 121 -7.76 -0.54 -5.45
C LEU A 121 -8.54 -0.34 -4.15
N TRP A 122 -8.16 -1.04 -3.08
CA TRP A 122 -8.77 -0.88 -1.77
C TRP A 122 -8.56 0.52 -1.19
N GLN A 123 -7.35 1.07 -1.31
CA GLN A 123 -7.05 2.45 -0.89
C GLN A 123 -7.84 3.49 -1.72
N HIS A 124 -8.00 3.26 -3.02
CA HIS A 124 -8.77 4.12 -3.90
C HIS A 124 -10.27 4.13 -3.53
N VAL A 125 -10.84 2.94 -3.28
CA VAL A 125 -12.24 2.78 -2.85
C VAL A 125 -12.48 3.39 -1.46
N ASN A 126 -11.60 3.15 -0.50
CA ASN A 126 -11.73 3.75 0.84
C ASN A 126 -11.62 5.27 0.80
N SER A 127 -10.72 5.79 -0.04
CA SER A 127 -10.55 7.24 -0.21
C SER A 127 -11.77 7.88 -0.87
N SER A 128 -12.37 7.24 -1.87
CA SER A 128 -13.57 7.76 -2.54
C SER A 128 -14.81 7.68 -1.65
N ALA A 129 -14.97 6.59 -0.89
CA ALA A 129 -16.03 6.44 0.11
C ALA A 129 -15.92 7.53 1.20
N THR A 130 -14.71 7.77 1.72
CA THR A 130 -14.46 8.83 2.70
C THR A 130 -14.79 10.22 2.13
N ALA A 131 -14.36 10.52 0.90
CA ALA A 131 -14.63 11.81 0.25
C ALA A 131 -16.14 12.03 0.07
N THR A 132 -16.87 10.98 -0.31
CA THR A 132 -18.32 11.02 -0.47
C THR A 132 -19.04 11.21 0.87
N MET A 133 -18.63 10.46 1.90
CA MET A 133 -19.18 10.61 3.26
C MET A 133 -18.90 12.00 3.84
N ALA A 134 -17.70 12.53 3.67
CA ALA A 134 -17.36 13.89 4.11
C ALA A 134 -18.20 14.94 3.38
N GLY A 135 -18.42 14.78 2.07
CA GLY A 135 -19.27 15.68 1.29
C GLY A 135 -20.73 15.68 1.78
N ILE A 136 -21.29 14.50 2.06
CA ILE A 136 -22.67 14.35 2.55
C ILE A 136 -22.81 14.91 3.98
N LEU A 137 -21.87 14.61 4.88
CA LEU A 137 -21.96 15.00 6.29
C LEU A 137 -21.69 16.49 6.52
N THR A 138 -20.96 17.16 5.62
CA THR A 138 -20.60 18.58 5.76
C THR A 138 -21.45 19.52 4.91
N TYR A 139 -22.56 19.05 4.31
CA TYR A 139 -23.36 19.84 3.36
C TYR A 139 -22.50 20.45 2.22
N GLY A 140 -21.44 19.76 1.80
CA GLY A 140 -20.52 20.24 0.78
C GLY A 140 -19.50 21.31 1.24
N ALA A 141 -19.42 21.64 2.53
CA ALA A 141 -18.47 22.64 3.04
C ALA A 141 -17.00 22.15 3.02
N VAL A 142 -16.76 20.83 3.02
CA VAL A 142 -15.41 20.25 2.96
C VAL A 142 -15.29 19.30 1.77
N SER A 143 -14.49 19.70 0.76
CA SER A 143 -14.06 18.80 -0.31
C SER A 143 -12.79 18.07 0.11
N GLY A 144 -12.90 16.77 0.37
CA GLY A 144 -11.74 15.90 0.58
C GLY A 144 -11.00 15.68 -0.74
N HIS A 145 -9.86 16.33 -0.92
CA HIS A 145 -9.01 16.09 -2.08
C HIS A 145 -8.06 14.92 -1.78
N VAL A 146 -8.11 13.88 -2.61
CA VAL A 146 -7.13 12.81 -2.59
C VAL A 146 -5.85 13.38 -3.20
N GLY A 147 -4.70 13.22 -2.52
CA GLY A 147 -3.43 13.72 -3.03
C GLY A 147 -3.11 13.09 -4.40
N GLY A 148 -3.33 13.84 -5.48
CA GLY A 148 -3.15 13.35 -6.85
C GLY A 148 -1.73 12.83 -7.11
N VAL A 149 -0.73 13.43 -6.46
CA VAL A 149 0.66 12.99 -6.51
C VAL A 149 0.85 11.60 -5.91
N ALA A 150 0.23 11.31 -4.76
CA ALA A 150 0.29 10.00 -4.13
C ALA A 150 -0.41 8.93 -4.99
N MET A 151 -1.52 9.29 -5.63
CA MET A 151 -2.23 8.41 -6.57
C MET A 151 -1.39 8.10 -7.81
N ALA A 152 -0.75 9.12 -8.41
CA ALA A 152 0.11 8.94 -9.57
C ALA A 152 1.31 8.03 -9.27
N LEU A 153 1.97 8.21 -8.12
CA LEU A 153 3.08 7.36 -7.68
C LEU A 153 2.64 5.91 -7.42
N GLY A 154 1.43 5.70 -6.87
CA GLY A 154 0.87 4.37 -6.65
C GLY A 154 0.63 3.61 -7.96
N TRP A 155 -0.01 4.25 -8.94
CA TRP A 155 -0.25 3.65 -10.26
C TRP A 155 1.03 3.43 -11.06
N LEU A 156 1.99 4.37 -10.97
CA LEU A 156 3.30 4.21 -11.57
C LEU A 156 4.03 2.99 -10.99
N SER A 157 3.98 2.79 -9.67
CA SER A 157 4.54 1.62 -9.01
C SER A 157 3.92 0.32 -9.53
N ILE A 158 2.60 0.24 -9.67
CA ILE A 158 1.93 -0.93 -10.28
C ILE A 158 2.43 -1.15 -11.72
N GLY A 159 2.54 -0.08 -12.51
CA GLY A 159 3.05 -0.17 -13.88
C GLY A 159 4.46 -0.76 -13.95
N LEU A 160 5.36 -0.34 -13.05
CA LEU A 160 6.70 -0.90 -12.93
C LEU A 160 6.70 -2.36 -12.52
N VAL A 161 5.91 -2.75 -11.51
CA VAL A 161 5.79 -4.16 -11.08
C VAL A 161 5.22 -5.03 -12.19
N ALA A 162 4.21 -4.54 -12.92
CA ALA A 162 3.64 -5.23 -14.07
C ALA A 162 4.67 -5.43 -15.18
N LEU A 163 5.48 -4.40 -15.48
CA LEU A 163 6.56 -4.49 -16.46
C LEU A 163 7.60 -5.54 -16.07
N VAL A 164 8.00 -5.60 -14.80
CA VAL A 164 8.89 -6.66 -14.28
C VAL A 164 8.25 -8.05 -14.46
N CYS A 165 6.97 -8.18 -14.15
CA CYS A 165 6.24 -9.44 -14.29
C CYS A 165 6.19 -9.91 -15.76
N VAL A 166 5.92 -9.00 -16.70
CA VAL A 166 5.94 -9.29 -18.14
C VAL A 166 7.34 -9.68 -18.61
N GLY A 167 8.37 -8.96 -18.17
CA GLY A 167 9.77 -9.27 -18.50
C GLY A 167 10.18 -10.68 -18.07
N LEU A 168 9.82 -11.08 -16.85
CA LEU A 168 10.06 -12.44 -16.35
C LEU A 168 9.27 -13.50 -17.14
N TRP A 169 8.06 -13.17 -17.58
CA TRP A 169 7.24 -14.07 -18.38
C TRP A 169 7.86 -14.32 -19.76
N VAL A 170 8.29 -13.26 -20.44
CA VAL A 170 9.01 -13.35 -21.72
C VAL A 170 10.31 -14.14 -21.56
N MET A 171 11.07 -13.89 -20.49
CA MET A 171 12.29 -14.63 -20.20
C MET A 171 12.03 -16.14 -20.03
N LYS A 172 10.98 -16.51 -19.30
CA LYS A 172 10.58 -17.92 -19.15
C LYS A 172 10.22 -18.54 -20.49
N LEU A 173 9.44 -17.84 -21.33
CA LEU A 173 9.06 -18.34 -22.66
C LEU A 173 10.26 -18.53 -23.58
N SER A 174 11.19 -17.58 -23.57
CA SER A 174 12.43 -17.66 -24.36
C SER A 174 13.26 -18.89 -23.99
N ILE A 175 13.44 -19.19 -22.69
CA ILE A 175 14.19 -20.38 -22.25
C ILE A 175 13.46 -21.67 -22.64
N SER A 176 12.13 -21.72 -22.52
CA SER A 176 11.34 -22.87 -22.96
C SER A 176 11.51 -23.14 -24.45
N LEU A 177 11.46 -22.11 -25.29
CA LEU A 177 11.57 -22.23 -26.73
C LEU A 177 12.97 -22.67 -27.19
N ILE A 178 14.03 -22.15 -26.56
CA ILE A 178 15.41 -22.58 -26.86
C ILE A 178 15.61 -24.06 -26.51
N ARG A 179 15.10 -24.50 -25.35
CA ARG A 179 15.20 -25.90 -24.93
C ARG A 179 14.48 -26.84 -25.89
N GLU A 180 13.27 -26.48 -26.31
CA GLU A 180 12.49 -27.26 -27.28
C GLU A 180 13.24 -27.43 -28.61
N LEU A 181 13.81 -26.34 -29.14
CA LEU A 181 14.59 -26.40 -30.39
C LEU A 181 15.92 -27.16 -30.26
N THR A 182 16.47 -27.30 -29.05
CA THR A 182 17.74 -28.00 -28.81
C THR A 182 17.53 -29.48 -28.50
N ASP A 183 16.40 -29.85 -27.89
CA ASP A 183 16.03 -31.25 -27.63
C ASP A 183 15.55 -31.99 -28.90
N GLU A 184 15.31 -31.28 -30.01
CA GLU A 184 14.94 -31.85 -31.31
C GLU A 184 16.14 -32.29 -32.18
N GLU A 185 17.38 -32.20 -31.67
CA GLU A 185 18.60 -32.84 -32.23
C GLU A 185 19.04 -34.07 -31.42
#